data_AF-A0A7Y3TNI5-F1
#
_entry.id   AF-A0A7Y3TNI5-F1
#
_cell.length_a   1.000
_cell.length_b   1.000
_cell.length_c   1.000
_cell.angle_alpha   90.00
_cell.angle_beta   90.00
_cell.angle_gamma   90.00
#
_symmetry.space_group_name_H-M   'P 1'
#
loop_
_entity.id
_entity.type
_entity.pdbx_description
1 polymer ?
#
loop_
_entity_poly.entity_id
_entity_poly.type
_entity_poly.pdbx_seq_one_letter_code
_entity_poly.pdbx_strand_id
1 'polypeptide(L)'
;MIYAGGLLLSVATQYSLRTWIEYGFKQVKHQLGWHDYRLTDYNSIERWGEIVFSAYLLVSIHADAFRQKLQSHTNKTPQATATPVPFTQHPHWELGTTWKSALNNLRPYWCWGWLEVWLQVFPMPGLKRALHQLMDWMNTFRIALIPLPQAA
;
A
#
# COMPACT_ATOMS: atom_id res chain seq x y z
N MET A 1 -39.11 -24.02 8.99
CA MET A 1 -38.75 -23.53 7.63
C MET A 1 -37.95 -22.21 7.63
N ILE A 2 -37.97 -21.38 8.68
CA ILE A 2 -37.25 -20.08 8.71
C ILE A 2 -35.73 -20.23 8.90
N TYR A 3 -35.28 -21.20 9.69
CA TYR A 3 -33.85 -21.43 9.97
C TYR A 3 -33.03 -21.89 8.74
N ALA A 4 -33.67 -22.59 7.79
CA ALA A 4 -32.99 -23.08 6.58
C ALA A 4 -32.63 -21.94 5.62
N GLY A 5 -33.47 -20.90 5.51
CA GLY A 5 -33.20 -19.74 4.65
C GLY A 5 -32.05 -18.87 5.16
N GLY A 6 -31.92 -18.71 6.48
CA GLY A 6 -30.81 -17.97 7.08
C GLY A 6 -29.47 -18.68 6.91
N LEU A 7 -29.46 -20.02 7.00
CA LEU A 7 -28.25 -20.83 6.79
C LEU A 7 -27.80 -20.80 5.33
N LEU A 8 -28.74 -20.89 4.38
CA LEU A 8 -28.45 -20.82 2.95
C LEU A 8 -27.92 -19.44 2.53
N LEU A 9 -28.44 -18.36 3.13
CA LEU A 9 -27.95 -17.00 2.94
C LEU A 9 -26.54 -16.79 3.52
N SER A 10 -26.29 -17.33 4.72
CA SER A 10 -24.97 -17.31 5.36
C SER A 10 -23.93 -18.02 4.49
N VAL A 11 -24.25 -19.23 4.03
CA VAL A 11 -23.39 -20.02 3.15
C VAL A 11 -23.16 -19.28 1.83
N ALA A 12 -24.22 -18.78 1.18
CA ALA A 12 -24.08 -18.01 -0.05
C ALA A 12 -23.18 -16.77 0.10
N THR A 13 -23.28 -16.07 1.25
CA THR A 13 -22.45 -14.91 1.57
C THR A 13 -20.98 -15.30 1.79
N GLN A 14 -20.71 -16.43 2.43
CA GLN A 14 -19.34 -16.93 2.60
C GLN A 14 -18.71 -17.37 1.27
N TYR A 15 -19.48 -18.05 0.42
CA TYR A 15 -19.01 -18.46 -0.90
C TYR A 15 -18.79 -17.27 -1.84
N SER A 16 -19.63 -16.23 -1.77
CA SER A 16 -19.41 -15.01 -2.55
C SER A 16 -18.19 -14.23 -2.07
N LEU A 17 -17.96 -14.18 -0.75
CA LEU A 17 -16.75 -13.59 -0.17
C LEU A 17 -15.48 -14.31 -0.64
N ARG A 18 -15.50 -15.65 -0.70
CA ARG A 18 -14.39 -16.44 -1.24
C ARG A 18 -14.06 -16.04 -2.68
N THR A 19 -15.06 -15.96 -3.54
CA THR A 19 -14.88 -15.54 -4.93
C THR A 19 -14.30 -14.13 -5.01
N TRP A 20 -14.81 -13.21 -4.19
CA TRP A 20 -14.31 -11.83 -4.14
C TRP A 20 -12.84 -11.76 -3.69
N ILE A 21 -12.47 -12.56 -2.68
CA ILE A 21 -11.08 -12.74 -2.23
C ILE A 21 -10.22 -13.25 -3.40
N GLU A 22 -10.64 -14.31 -4.09
CA GLU A 22 -9.88 -14.87 -5.21
C GLU A 22 -9.62 -13.84 -6.33
N TYR A 23 -10.64 -13.07 -6.71
CA TYR A 23 -10.49 -12.00 -7.72
C TYR A 23 -9.63 -10.84 -7.22
N GLY A 24 -9.81 -10.37 -5.97
CA GLY A 24 -9.03 -9.30 -5.38
C GLY A 24 -7.54 -9.65 -5.29
N PHE A 25 -7.23 -10.86 -4.81
CA PHE A 25 -5.85 -11.36 -4.75
C PHE A 25 -5.23 -11.55 -6.13
N LYS A 26 -6.01 -11.83 -7.19
CA LYS A 26 -5.48 -11.94 -8.55
C LYS A 26 -4.87 -10.62 -9.02
N GLN A 27 -5.55 -9.50 -8.77
CA GLN A 27 -5.06 -8.17 -9.13
C GLN A 27 -3.82 -7.78 -8.33
N VAL A 28 -3.82 -8.05 -7.02
CA VAL A 28 -2.69 -7.82 -6.12
C VAL A 28 -1.45 -8.59 -6.57
N LYS A 29 -1.60 -9.91 -6.79
CA LYS A 29 -0.53 -10.80 -7.23
C LYS A 29 0.07 -10.33 -8.56
N HIS A 30 -0.76 -9.86 -9.49
CA HIS A 30 -0.27 -9.30 -10.74
C HIS A 30 0.56 -8.03 -10.54
N GLN A 31 0.10 -7.10 -9.69
CA GLN A 31 0.82 -5.85 -9.42
C GLN A 31 2.13 -6.04 -8.65
N LEU A 32 2.21 -7.06 -7.80
CA LEU A 32 3.42 -7.41 -7.03
C LEU A 32 4.38 -8.34 -7.78
N GLY A 33 4.04 -8.75 -9.02
CA GLY A 33 4.91 -9.64 -9.81
C GLY A 33 4.95 -11.08 -9.31
N TRP A 34 3.92 -11.57 -8.62
CA TRP A 34 3.84 -12.95 -8.10
C TRP A 34 4.14 -14.01 -9.17
N HIS A 35 3.74 -13.76 -10.42
CA HIS A 35 3.94 -14.67 -11.56
C HIS A 35 5.30 -14.48 -12.27
N ASP A 36 6.34 -14.00 -11.57
CA ASP A 36 7.69 -14.01 -12.16
C ASP A 36 8.13 -15.48 -12.37
N TYR A 37 8.01 -15.92 -13.61
CA TYR A 37 8.24 -17.30 -14.07
C TYR A 37 9.73 -17.70 -14.05
N ARG A 38 10.60 -16.78 -13.63
CA ARG A 38 12.06 -17.01 -13.56
C ARG A 38 12.48 -17.75 -12.29
N LEU A 39 11.62 -17.86 -11.29
CA LEU A 39 11.85 -18.66 -10.09
C LEU A 39 11.35 -20.10 -10.28
N THR A 40 12.28 -21.05 -10.31
CA THR A 40 11.98 -22.49 -10.46
C THR A 40 12.33 -23.32 -9.22
N ASP A 41 13.22 -22.81 -8.35
CA ASP A 41 13.61 -23.47 -7.11
C ASP A 41 12.55 -23.28 -6.01
N TYR A 42 12.22 -24.35 -5.29
CA TYR A 42 11.14 -24.34 -4.29
C TYR A 42 11.43 -23.43 -3.10
N ASN A 43 12.68 -23.45 -2.60
CA ASN A 43 13.08 -22.59 -1.48
C ASN A 43 12.97 -21.11 -1.87
N SER A 44 13.41 -20.80 -3.09
CA SER A 44 13.31 -19.46 -3.66
C SER A 44 11.84 -19.02 -3.84
N ILE A 45 10.95 -19.93 -4.26
CA ILE A 45 9.50 -19.67 -4.40
C ILE A 45 8.87 -19.34 -3.04
N GLU A 46 9.22 -20.09 -1.99
CA GLU A 46 8.69 -19.86 -0.63
C GLU A 46 9.10 -18.48 -0.11
N ARG A 47 10.40 -18.15 -0.19
CA ARG A 47 10.93 -16.83 0.19
C ARG A 47 10.31 -15.69 -0.62
N TRP A 48 10.10 -15.91 -1.92
CA TRP A 48 9.41 -14.94 -2.76
C TRP A 48 7.96 -14.73 -2.29
N GLY A 49 7.26 -15.81 -1.94
CA GLY A 49 5.95 -15.75 -1.33
C GLY A 49 5.93 -14.90 -0.06
N GLU A 50 6.87 -15.12 0.87
CA GLU A 50 7.01 -14.34 2.11
C GLU A 50 7.19 -12.84 1.84
N ILE A 51 8.03 -12.47 0.87
CA ILE A 51 8.26 -11.08 0.47
C ILE A 51 6.97 -10.48 -0.10
N VAL A 52 6.28 -11.19 -0.98
CA VAL A 52 5.03 -10.70 -1.59
C VAL A 52 3.93 -10.54 -0.53
N PHE A 53 3.80 -11.47 0.41
CA PHE A 53 2.83 -11.35 1.51
C PHE A 53 3.17 -10.19 2.45
N SER A 54 4.46 -9.97 2.74
CA SER A 54 4.92 -8.84 3.55
C SER A 54 4.63 -7.49 2.88
N ALA A 55 4.91 -7.39 1.57
CA ALA A 55 4.58 -6.19 0.79
C ALA A 55 3.06 -5.95 0.72
N TYR A 56 2.27 -7.01 0.54
CA TYR A 56 0.81 -6.92 0.58
C TYR A 56 0.29 -6.41 1.93
N LEU A 57 0.81 -6.93 3.04
CA LEU A 57 0.44 -6.52 4.39
C LEU A 57 0.77 -5.05 4.61
N LEU A 58 1.98 -4.62 4.24
CA LEU A 58 2.41 -3.23 4.32
C LEU A 58 1.41 -2.32 3.60
N VAL A 59 1.14 -2.57 2.32
CA VAL A 59 0.22 -1.74 1.52
C VAL A 59 -1.19 -1.76 2.09
N SER A 60 -1.66 -2.89 2.63
CA SER A 60 -3.00 -2.99 3.22
C SER A 60 -3.15 -2.13 4.48
N ILE A 61 -2.16 -2.15 5.38
CA ILE A 61 -2.12 -1.27 6.56
C ILE A 61 -2.16 0.21 6.12
N HIS A 62 -1.43 0.54 5.06
CA HIS A 62 -1.33 1.91 4.57
C HIS A 62 -2.58 2.36 3.81
N ALA A 63 -3.29 1.44 3.16
CA ALA A 63 -4.54 1.73 2.46
C ALA A 63 -5.63 2.21 3.43
N ASP A 64 -5.73 1.61 4.61
CA ASP A 64 -6.70 2.06 5.63
C ASP A 64 -6.34 3.44 6.21
N ALA A 65 -5.04 3.70 6.44
CA ALA A 65 -4.59 5.04 6.82
C ALA A 65 -4.91 6.09 5.74
N PHE A 66 -4.77 5.74 4.46
CA PHE A 66 -5.11 6.61 3.33
C PHE A 66 -6.61 6.91 3.28
N ARG A 67 -7.45 5.90 3.51
CA ARG A 67 -8.92 6.03 3.57
C ARG A 67 -9.39 7.00 4.65
N GLN A 68 -8.84 6.87 5.86
CA GLN A 68 -9.22 7.71 7.00
C GLN A 68 -8.83 9.18 6.79
N LYS A 69 -7.65 9.44 6.19
CA LYS A 69 -7.17 10.80 5.93
C LYS A 69 -7.98 11.50 4.84
N LEU A 70 -8.38 10.78 3.78
CA LEU A 70 -9.25 11.33 2.74
C LEU A 70 -10.64 11.67 3.30
N GLN A 71 -11.24 10.79 4.09
CA GLN A 71 -12.55 11.03 4.73
C GLN A 71 -12.52 12.23 5.69
N SER A 72 -11.39 12.44 6.39
CA SER A 72 -11.18 13.60 7.27
C SER A 72 -11.11 14.93 6.51
N HIS A 73 -10.63 14.91 5.25
CA HIS A 73 -10.64 16.06 4.36
C HIS A 73 -12.03 16.34 3.78
N THR A 74 -12.84 15.32 3.51
CA THR A 74 -14.20 15.47 2.95
C THR A 74 -15.22 15.95 4.00
N ASN A 75 -15.06 15.59 5.27
CA ASN A 75 -16.01 15.95 6.33
C ASN A 75 -15.76 17.33 6.97
N LYS A 76 -14.73 18.07 6.55
CA LYS A 76 -14.52 19.47 6.95
C LYS A 76 -15.05 20.38 5.83
N THR A 77 -16.09 21.13 6.16
CA THR A 77 -16.74 22.20 5.37
C THR A 77 -15.69 23.10 4.67
N PRO A 78 -15.96 23.60 3.44
CA PRO A 78 -14.95 24.29 2.62
C PRO A 78 -14.68 25.69 3.14
N GLN A 79 -13.75 25.84 4.08
CA GLN A 79 -13.24 27.16 4.42
C GLN A 79 -11.76 27.11 4.81
N ALA A 80 -11.01 28.01 4.17
CA ALA A 80 -9.61 28.36 4.37
C ALA A 80 -8.55 27.37 3.84
N THR A 81 -8.10 27.63 2.61
CA THR A 81 -6.68 27.59 2.19
C THR A 81 -5.82 26.46 2.78
N ALA A 82 -6.14 25.20 2.45
CA ALA A 82 -5.13 24.17 2.49
C ALA A 82 -4.37 24.29 1.15
N THR A 83 -3.13 24.79 1.20
CA THR A 83 -2.22 24.66 0.06
C THR A 83 -2.28 23.22 -0.44
N PRO A 84 -2.53 22.98 -1.74
CA PRO A 84 -2.56 21.62 -2.26
C PRO A 84 -1.20 21.01 -1.93
N VAL A 85 -1.22 19.93 -1.16
CA VAL A 85 0.01 19.23 -0.80
C VAL A 85 0.69 18.85 -2.12
N PRO A 86 1.94 19.24 -2.40
CA PRO A 86 2.50 19.22 -3.76
C PRO A 86 2.50 17.83 -4.43
N PHE A 87 2.35 16.76 -3.65
CA PHE A 87 2.21 15.38 -4.16
C PHE A 87 0.98 15.16 -5.03
N THR A 88 -0.13 15.90 -4.82
CA THR A 88 -1.34 15.76 -5.64
C THR A 88 -1.16 16.30 -7.05
N GLN A 89 -0.07 17.03 -7.31
CA GLN A 89 0.30 17.51 -8.64
C GLN A 89 1.01 16.42 -9.47
N HIS A 90 1.43 15.32 -8.84
CA HIS A 90 2.09 14.23 -9.56
C HIS A 90 1.07 13.49 -10.44
N PRO A 91 1.34 13.29 -11.75
CA PRO A 91 0.37 12.71 -12.69
C PRO A 91 -0.15 11.32 -12.32
N HIS A 92 0.65 10.54 -11.58
CA HIS A 92 0.27 9.20 -11.12
C HIS A 92 -0.12 9.15 -9.64
N TRP A 93 -0.28 10.30 -8.98
CA TRP A 93 -0.84 10.33 -7.64
C TRP A 93 -2.33 10.04 -7.71
N GLU A 94 -2.73 8.93 -7.11
CA GLU A 94 -4.15 8.55 -7.08
C GLU A 94 -4.75 8.94 -5.73
N LEU A 95 -5.78 9.79 -5.77
CA LEU A 95 -6.64 10.11 -4.62
C LEU A 95 -7.59 8.96 -4.25
N GLY A 96 -7.46 7.81 -4.91
CA GLY A 96 -8.32 6.65 -4.70
C GLY A 96 -8.12 6.00 -3.33
N THR A 97 -9.19 5.41 -2.82
CA THR A 97 -9.20 4.59 -1.60
C THR A 97 -8.82 3.13 -1.86
N THR A 98 -8.42 2.81 -3.09
CA THR A 98 -8.12 1.44 -3.50
C THR A 98 -6.73 1.01 -3.05
N TRP A 99 -6.55 -0.29 -2.83
CA TRP A 99 -5.24 -0.87 -2.55
C TRP A 99 -4.20 -0.52 -3.62
N LYS A 100 -4.60 -0.43 -4.90
CA LYS A 100 -3.74 -0.03 -6.01
C LYS A 100 -3.27 1.42 -5.90
N SER A 101 -4.15 2.32 -5.48
CA SER A 101 -3.80 3.72 -5.25
C SER A 101 -2.81 3.86 -4.10
N ALA A 102 -3.03 3.12 -3.00
CA ALA A 102 -2.08 3.04 -1.88
C ALA A 102 -0.71 2.48 -2.33
N LEU A 103 -0.72 1.39 -3.11
CA LEU A 103 0.48 0.82 -3.71
C LEU A 103 1.26 1.87 -4.54
N ASN A 104 0.57 2.56 -5.44
CA ASN A 104 1.19 3.56 -6.32
C ASN A 104 1.81 4.71 -5.54
N ASN A 105 1.13 5.19 -4.50
CA ASN A 105 1.61 6.28 -3.66
C ASN A 105 2.81 5.86 -2.77
N LEU A 106 3.03 4.55 -2.56
CA LEU A 106 4.15 4.00 -1.79
C LEU A 106 5.37 3.60 -2.64
N ARG A 107 5.24 3.54 -3.97
CA ARG A 107 6.34 3.18 -4.89
C ARG A 107 7.66 3.95 -4.64
N PRO A 108 7.67 5.25 -4.27
CA PRO A 108 8.93 5.94 -4.04
C PRO A 108 9.76 5.35 -2.89
N TYR A 109 9.11 4.77 -1.86
CA TYR A 109 9.83 4.07 -0.77
C TYR A 109 10.60 2.85 -1.29
N TRP A 110 10.04 2.13 -2.26
CA TRP A 110 10.70 1.00 -2.89
C TRP A 110 11.85 1.42 -3.80
N CYS A 111 11.65 2.49 -4.57
CA CYS A 111 12.70 3.07 -5.41
C CYS A 111 13.91 3.52 -4.56
N TRP A 112 13.67 4.07 -3.37
CA TRP A 112 14.75 4.45 -2.45
C TRP A 112 15.63 3.26 -2.09
N GLY A 113 15.05 2.14 -1.62
CA GLY A 113 15.83 0.98 -1.19
C GLY A 113 16.70 0.40 -2.30
N TRP A 114 16.23 0.45 -3.56
CA TRP A 114 17.00 -0.02 -4.71
C TRP A 114 18.11 0.97 -5.07
N LEU A 115 17.81 2.26 -5.07
CA LEU A 115 18.77 3.32 -5.43
C LEU A 115 19.86 3.49 -4.36
N GLU A 116 19.55 3.20 -3.10
CA GLU A 116 20.50 3.23 -1.98
C GLU A 116 21.68 2.27 -2.19
N VAL A 117 21.43 1.06 -2.69
CA VAL A 117 22.49 0.09 -3.02
C VAL A 117 23.43 0.63 -4.10
N TRP A 118 22.88 1.26 -5.14
CA TRP A 118 23.68 1.86 -6.21
C TRP A 118 24.43 3.12 -5.76
N LEU A 119 23.87 3.89 -4.82
CA LEU A 119 24.53 5.05 -4.22
C LEU A 119 25.74 4.67 -3.35
N GLN A 120 25.84 3.42 -2.88
CA GLN A 120 27.05 2.92 -2.21
C GLN A 120 28.20 2.71 -3.20
N VAL A 121 27.89 2.28 -4.43
CA VAL A 121 28.87 2.05 -5.50
C VAL A 121 29.27 3.38 -6.17
N PHE A 122 28.30 4.27 -6.39
CA PHE A 122 28.50 5.57 -7.01
C PHE A 122 28.05 6.69 -6.06
N PRO A 123 28.92 7.16 -5.16
CA PRO A 123 28.56 8.15 -4.16
C PRO A 123 28.25 9.49 -4.83
N MET A 124 26.96 9.79 -4.94
CA MET A 124 26.44 11.08 -5.40
C MET A 124 25.71 11.77 -4.24
N PRO A 125 26.41 12.60 -3.44
CA PRO A 125 25.85 13.19 -2.22
C PRO A 125 24.62 14.07 -2.48
N GLY A 126 24.59 14.76 -3.63
CA GLY A 126 23.47 15.59 -4.04
C GLY A 126 22.19 14.78 -4.27
N LEU A 127 22.31 13.65 -4.99
CA LEU A 127 21.19 12.75 -5.24
C LEU A 127 20.68 12.13 -3.94
N LYS A 128 21.59 11.65 -3.08
CA LYS A 128 21.25 11.12 -1.76
C LYS A 128 20.47 12.14 -0.93
N ARG A 129 20.93 13.40 -0.88
CA ARG A 129 20.26 14.48 -0.14
C ARG A 129 18.88 14.80 -0.70
N ALA A 130 18.75 14.94 -2.03
CA ALA A 130 17.47 15.23 -2.68
C ALA A 130 16.43 14.14 -2.42
N LEU A 131 16.85 12.88 -2.43
CA LEU A 131 15.99 11.75 -2.12
C LEU A 131 15.59 11.69 -0.63
N HIS A 132 16.50 12.00 0.30
CA HIS A 132 16.13 12.15 1.71
C HIS A 132 15.11 13.26 1.92
N GLN A 133 15.26 14.40 1.23
CA GLN A 133 14.27 15.48 1.27
C GLN A 133 12.90 15.02 0.73
N LEU A 134 12.89 14.26 -0.36
CA LEU A 134 11.66 13.63 -0.88
C LEU A 134 11.05 12.67 0.14
N MET A 135 11.88 11.89 0.84
CA MET A 135 11.44 10.97 1.89
C MET A 135 10.83 11.69 3.08
N ASP A 136 11.46 12.77 3.55
CA ASP A 136 10.92 13.62 4.63
C ASP A 136 9.57 14.20 4.23
N TRP A 137 9.47 14.67 2.99
CA TRP A 137 8.23 15.16 2.39
C TRP A 137 7.15 14.06 2.38
N MET A 138 7.45 12.85 1.94
CA MET A 138 6.50 11.74 1.99
C MET A 138 6.14 11.32 3.42
N ASN A 139 7.09 11.42 4.35
CA ASN A 139 6.87 11.16 5.76
C ASN A 139 5.97 12.22 6.42
N THR A 140 5.92 13.47 5.93
CA THR A 140 4.92 14.46 6.39
C THR A 140 3.49 14.04 6.04
N PHE A 141 3.33 13.23 4.99
CA PHE A 141 2.05 12.62 4.68
C PHE A 141 1.61 11.62 5.76
N ARG A 142 2.52 11.21 6.65
CA ARG A 142 2.38 10.23 7.74
C ARG A 142 1.32 9.19 7.43
N ILE A 143 1.78 8.14 6.76
CA ILE A 143 1.42 6.80 7.19
C ILE A 143 1.96 6.65 8.62
N ALA A 144 1.17 7.06 9.62
CA ALA A 144 1.50 6.72 10.98
C ALA A 144 1.32 5.21 11.09
N LEU A 145 2.43 4.48 11.09
CA LEU A 145 2.48 3.28 11.92
C LEU A 145 1.93 3.73 13.28
N ILE A 146 0.90 3.03 13.74
CA ILE A 146 0.29 3.21 15.07
C ILE A 146 1.40 3.61 16.05
N PRO A 147 1.32 4.77 16.73
CA PRO A 147 2.32 5.10 17.73
C PRO A 147 2.32 3.95 18.72
N LEU A 148 3.45 3.25 18.81
CA LEU A 148 3.65 2.20 19.79
C LEU A 148 3.29 2.82 21.14
N PRO A 149 2.38 2.21 21.92
CA PRO A 149 1.99 2.79 23.21
C PRO A 149 3.27 3.02 23.99
N GLN A 150 3.55 4.29 24.33
CA GLN A 150 4.67 4.59 25.18
C GLN A 150 4.41 3.86 26.50
N ALA A 151 5.25 2.87 26.79
CA ALA A 151 5.23 2.22 28.08
C ALA A 151 5.49 3.31 29.13
N ALA A 152 4.46 3.57 29.94
CA ALA A 152 4.56 4.37 31.15
C ALA A 152 5.27 3.58 32.24
#